data_AF-A0A537KRR0-F1
#
_entry.id   AF-A0A537KRR0-F1
#
_cell.length_a   1.000
_cell.length_b   1.000
_cell.length_c   1.000
_cell.angle_alpha   90.00
_cell.angle_beta   90.00
_cell.angle_gamma   90.00
#
_symmetry.space_group_name_H-M   'P 1'
#
loop_
_entity.id
_entity.type
_entity.pdbx_description
1 polymer ?
#
loop_
_entity_poly.entity_id
_entity_poly.type
_entity_poly.pdbx_seq_one_letter_code
_entity_poly.pdbx_strand_id
1 'polypeptide(L)' 'MPIDPSVVDRVARLARLELSDEERQRFARQLGSILEYCATLNELGDDVAGTPLPRDAVLAAAPDHEDGFFKVPPIIETE' A
#
# COMPACT_ATOMS: atom_id res chain seq x y z
N MET A 1 12.93 -6.59 -15.57
CA MET A 1 13.51 -5.25 -15.27
C MET A 1 14.39 -5.34 -14.03
N PRO A 2 15.69 -4.97 -14.06
CA PRO A 2 16.55 -5.06 -12.88
C PRO A 2 16.18 -3.97 -11.86
N ILE A 3 15.91 -4.39 -10.62
CA ILE A 3 15.65 -3.48 -9.49
C ILE A 3 16.96 -3.27 -8.73
N ASP A 4 17.33 -2.01 -8.54
CA ASP A 4 18.47 -1.66 -7.70
C ASP A 4 18.14 -1.92 -6.21
N PRO A 5 19.04 -2.53 -5.44
CA PRO A 5 18.84 -2.75 -4.01
C PRO A 5 18.48 -1.48 -3.20
N SER A 6 18.90 -0.28 -3.61
CA SER A 6 18.49 1.00 -2.98
C SER A 6 17.00 1.29 -3.09
N VAL A 7 16.34 0.78 -4.12
CA VAL A 7 14.88 0.88 -4.25
C VAL A 7 14.20 0.02 -3.20
N VAL A 8 14.74 -1.17 -2.91
CA VAL A 8 14.23 -2.07 -1.87
C VAL A 8 14.28 -1.40 -0.49
N ASP A 9 15.37 -0.72 -0.15
CA ASP A 9 15.46 0.03 1.11
C ASP A 9 14.43 1.14 1.22
N ARG A 10 14.24 1.88 0.12
CA ARG A 10 13.27 2.96 0.09
C ARG A 10 11.86 2.43 0.33
N VAL A 11 11.51 1.31 -0.30
CA VAL A 11 10.22 0.64 -0.11
C VAL A 11 10.09 0.07 1.30
N ALA A 12 11.13 -0.57 1.84
CA ALA A 12 11.16 -1.11 3.19
C ALA A 12 10.93 -0.02 4.24
N ARG A 13 11.57 1.14 4.09
CA ARG A 13 11.35 2.31 4.95
C ARG A 13 9.91 2.80 4.92
N LEU A 14 9.29 2.86 3.73
CA LEU A 14 7.87 3.25 3.58
C LEU A 14 6.92 2.23 4.24
N ALA A 15 7.26 0.94 4.13
CA ALA A 15 6.49 -0.16 4.72
C ALA A 15 6.80 -0.39 6.21
N ARG A 16 7.74 0.36 6.81
CA ARG A 16 8.23 0.18 8.19
C ARG A 16 8.77 -1.23 8.45
N LEU A 17 9.51 -1.79 7.49
CA LEU A 17 10.16 -3.10 7.59
C LEU A 17 11.67 -2.95 7.76
N GLU A 18 12.24 -3.69 8.71
CA GLU A 18 13.69 -3.88 8.83
C GLU A 18 14.09 -5.10 8.00
N LEU A 19 15.18 -4.99 7.23
CA LEU A 19 15.67 -6.05 6.36
C LEU A 19 17.16 -6.28 6.59
N SER A 20 17.58 -7.54 6.56
CA SER A 20 18.98 -7.91 6.46
C SER A 20 19.53 -7.68 5.04
N ASP A 21 20.86 -7.63 4.91
CA ASP A 21 21.53 -7.48 3.61
C ASP A 21 21.21 -8.63 2.64
N GLU A 22 21.03 -9.85 3.16
CA GLU A 22 20.66 -11.03 2.39
C GLU A 22 19.22 -10.93 1.86
N GLU A 23 18.28 -10.52 2.72
CA GLU A 23 16.88 -10.29 2.35
C GLU A 23 16.76 -9.20 1.31
N ARG A 24 17.53 -8.11 1.45
CA ARG A 24 17.56 -7.00 0.49
C ARG A 24 17.91 -7.47 -0.92
N GLN A 25 18.95 -8.29 -1.06
CA GLN A 25 19.38 -8.83 -2.36
C GLN A 25 18.39 -9.85 -2.92
N ARG A 26 17.81 -10.69 -2.06
CA ARG A 26 16.77 -11.62 -2.45
C ARG A 26 15.52 -10.87 -2.97
N PHE A 27 15.07 -9.85 -2.24
CA PHE A 27 13.88 -9.08 -2.56
C PHE A 27 14.05 -8.23 -3.80
N ALA A 28 15.25 -7.70 -4.08
CA ALA A 28 15.52 -7.02 -5.34
C ALA A 28 15.21 -7.92 -6.56
N ARG A 29 15.62 -9.19 -6.51
CA ARG A 29 15.30 -10.17 -7.57
C ARG A 29 13.80 -10.49 -7.64
N GLN A 30 13.19 -10.80 -6.49
CA GLN A 30 11.78 -11.19 -6.43
C GLN A 30 10.84 -10.06 -6.86
N LEU A 31 11.11 -8.83 -6.40
CA LEU A 31 10.33 -7.65 -6.79
C LEU A 31 10.44 -7.37 -8.29
N GLY A 32 11.62 -7.58 -8.88
CA GLY A 32 11.80 -7.50 -10.33
C GLY A 32 10.89 -8.47 -11.08
N SER A 33 10.81 -9.74 -10.65
CA SER A 33 9.92 -10.74 -11.26
C SER A 33 8.44 -10.41 -11.07
N ILE A 34 8.04 -9.89 -9.90
CA ILE A 34 6.66 -9.49 -9.64
C ILE A 34 6.27 -8.31 -10.53
N LEU A 35 7.10 -7.27 -10.63
CA LEU A 35 6.82 -6.10 -11.46
C LEU A 35 6.78 -6.43 -12.94
N GLU A 36 7.59 -7.39 -13.39
CA GLU A 36 7.53 -7.90 -14.75
C GLU A 36 6.21 -8.63 -15.04
N TYR A 37 5.71 -9.41 -14.09
CA TYR A 37 4.36 -9.99 -14.20
C TYR A 37 3.27 -8.91 -14.18
N CYS A 38 3.35 -7.94 -13.26
CA CYS A 38 2.39 -6.84 -13.19
C CYS A 38 2.37 -5.98 -14.46
N ALA A 39 3.46 -5.92 -15.23
CA ALA A 39 3.50 -5.18 -16.48
C ALA A 39 2.49 -5.70 -17.51
N THR A 40 2.03 -6.95 -17.40
CA THR A 40 0.94 -7.50 -18.23
C THR A 40 -0.38 -6.75 -18.05
N LEU A 41 -0.58 -6.10 -16.89
CA LEU A 41 -1.78 -5.29 -16.63
C LEU A 41 -1.82 -4.00 -17.46
N ASN A 42 -0.69 -3.53 -18.00
CA ASN A 42 -0.65 -2.34 -18.86
C ASN A 42 -1.39 -2.54 -20.20
N GLU A 43 -1.71 -3.80 -20.56
CA GLU A 43 -2.48 -4.13 -21.76
C GLU A 43 -4.00 -4.09 -21.51
N LEU A 44 -4.41 -3.95 -20.25
CA LEU A 44 -5.81 -3.86 -19.87
C LEU A 44 -6.33 -2.42 -20.02
N GLY A 45 -7.63 -2.29 -20.27
CA GLY A 45 -8.30 -0.98 -20.30
C GLY A 45 -8.50 -0.40 -18.91
N ASP A 46 -8.89 0.88 -18.87
CA ASP A 46 -9.16 1.60 -17.64
C ASP A 46 -10.37 1.02 -16.89
N ASP A 47 -10.33 1.13 -15.55
CA ASP A 47 -11.46 0.78 -14.69
C ASP A 47 -12.67 1.69 -14.95
N VAL A 48 -13.87 1.12 -14.80
CA VAL A 48 -15.14 1.87 -14.86
C VAL A 48 -15.67 2.07 -13.46
N ALA A 49 -16.06 3.31 -13.14
CA ALA A 49 -16.63 3.65 -11.83
C ALA A 49 -17.90 2.83 -11.56
N GLY A 50 -17.88 2.05 -10.49
CA GLY A 50 -19.03 1.33 -9.97
C GLY A 50 -19.91 2.21 -9.06
N THR A 51 -21.03 1.65 -8.59
CA THR A 51 -21.83 2.31 -7.55
C THR A 51 -21.10 2.18 -6.21
N PRO A 52 -20.81 3.29 -5.49
CA PRO A 52 -20.14 3.21 -4.20
C PRO A 52 -21.06 2.59 -3.15
N LEU A 53 -20.46 2.03 -2.09
CA LEU A 53 -21.20 1.51 -0.96
C LEU A 53 -21.94 2.64 -0.22
N PRO A 54 -23.14 2.38 0.34
CA PRO A 54 -23.80 3.33 1.24
C PRO A 54 -22.92 3.63 2.46
N ARG A 55 -22.96 4.89 2.92
CA ARG A 55 -22.16 5.37 4.07
C ARG A 55 -22.29 4.45 5.29
N ASP A 56 -23.50 4.06 5.64
CA ASP A 56 -23.77 3.22 6.81
C ASP A 56 -23.14 1.82 6.68
N ALA A 57 -23.10 1.28 5.45
CA ALA A 57 -22.46 -0.01 5.18
C ALA A 57 -20.93 0.07 5.32
N VAL A 58 -20.33 1.22 4.96
CA VAL A 58 -18.89 1.46 5.14
C VAL A 58 -18.55 1.62 6.63
N LEU A 59 -19.38 2.36 7.37
CA LEU A 59 -19.17 2.60 8.80
C LEU A 59 -19.38 1.35 9.64
N ALA A 60 -20.18 0.38 9.19
CA ALA A 60 -20.35 -0.90 9.88
C ALA A 60 -19.02 -1.69 10.07
N ALA A 61 -18.00 -1.41 9.25
CA ALA A 61 -16.67 -2.01 9.39
C ALA A 61 -15.68 -1.15 10.21
N ALA A 62 -16.10 0.03 10.69
CA ALA A 62 -15.25 0.94 11.44
C ALA A 62 -15.01 0.43 12.87
N PRO A 63 -13.76 0.45 13.38
CA PRO A 63 -13.48 0.18 14.79
C PRO A 63 -14.15 1.17 15.76
N ASP A 64 -14.23 2.45 15.36
CA ASP A 64 -14.93 3.52 16.07
C ASP A 64 -15.43 4.57 15.06
N HIS A 65 -16.61 5.12 15.28
CA HIS A 65 -17.23 6.11 14.41
C HIS A 65 -18.16 7.06 15.20
N GLU A 66 -18.26 8.30 14.74
CA GLU A 66 -19.09 9.33 15.37
C GLU A 66 -19.62 10.27 14.27
N ASP A 67 -20.90 10.65 14.36
CA ASP A 67 -21.57 11.57 13.42
C ASP A 67 -21.39 11.25 11.93
N GLY A 68 -21.27 9.97 11.58
CA GLY A 68 -21.07 9.53 10.19
C GLY A 68 -19.63 9.62 9.68
N PHE A 69 -18.64 9.73 10.58
CA PHE A 69 -17.21 9.77 10.32
C PHE A 69 -16.46 8.66 11.08
N PHE A 70 -15.32 8.22 10.53
CA PHE A 70 -14.37 7.37 11.27
C PHE A 70 -13.70 8.20 12.36
N LYS A 71 -13.65 7.65 13.57
CA LYS A 71 -12.96 8.29 14.69
C LYS A 71 -11.50 7.87 14.71
N VAL A 72 -10.61 8.85 14.72
CA VAL A 72 -9.15 8.65 14.78
C VAL A 72 -8.55 9.43 15.93
N PRO A 73 -7.48 8.94 16.56
CA PRO A 73 -6.72 9.71 17.54
C PRO A 73 -6.26 11.04 16.91
N PRO A 74 -6.39 12.18 17.62
CA PRO A 74 -5.96 13.47 17.11
C PRO A 74 -4.43 13.49 16.97
N ILE A 75 -3.94 14.07 15.86
CA ILE A 75 -2.52 14.37 15.65
C ILE A 75 -2.33 15.83 16.08
N ILE A 76 -2.09 16.07 17.36
CA ILE A 76 -1.66 17.38 17.86
C ILE A 76 -0.22 17.19 18.35
N GLU A 77 0.76 17.77 17.64
CA GLU A 77 2.00 18.16 18.32
C GLU A 77 1.60 19.29 19.26
N THR A 78 1.51 18.96 20.55
CA THR A 78 1.39 19.98 21.58
C THR A 78 2.75 20.68 21.61
N GLU A 79 2.79 21.97 21.29
CA GLU A 79 3.99 22.80 21.51
C GLU A 79 4.50 22.67 22.96
#